data_AF-A0A2H9M7X8-F1
#
_entry.id   AF-A0A2H9M7X8-F1
#
_cell.length_a   1.000
_cell.length_b   1.000
_cell.length_c   1.000
_cell.angle_alpha   90.00
_cell.angle_beta   90.00
_cell.angle_gamma   90.00
#
_symmetry.space_group_name_H-M   'P 1'
#
loop_
_entity.id
_entity.type
_entity.pdbx_description
1 polymer ?
#
loop_
_entity_poly.entity_id
_entity_poly.type
_entity_poly.pdbx_seq_one_letter_code
_entity_poly.pdbx_strand_id
1 'polypeptide(L)'
;MFVSKPKYKVLSRSSLKNLKNANKKFIEKEQNMEENIKTSANISQSKFEEDIKNVHAFQDNDNIKDKEDEILPAEKKIPSKISLTPEQQEDIRQFFFKVFKEVRDTQQTSKRQADVCPNCGGKIIIDLTTGEEFCEKCGNIIDISINTGQEWRAFDFNQLVSRTRAQASKSIHHADGIGSMVGRGSVDIKHVPAYKQKEYYRLHKWQMMIVTTIERNLQMAYGELLRMQRYFDLPFYITEEIKLLYKKLITEKVVRGRAREQILGALLYIVMRKHKTPLTFSEIAKYFGIDNKKINITYKLIFQTIGFCITPVRIDGYFNRFAKLVILNAESRKRVDKLYNLAKSKRKNNDEKNAVVDAAALVLIAAYEQNPSITPDIFLSLKGDDITLINLKKSVSLFVKDLKLNYDILNIFK
;
A
#
# COMPACT_ATOMS: atom_id res chain seq x y z
N MET A 1 36.96 -44.49 10.99
CA MET A 1 37.62 -43.49 11.86
C MET A 1 36.65 -43.13 12.99
N PHE A 2 36.99 -43.47 14.23
CA PHE A 2 36.18 -43.18 15.42
C PHE A 2 36.21 -41.67 15.72
N VAL A 3 35.04 -41.03 15.81
CA VAL A 3 34.91 -39.62 16.18
C VAL A 3 35.10 -39.49 17.69
N SER A 4 36.20 -38.88 18.12
CA SER A 4 36.48 -38.56 19.52
C SER A 4 35.53 -37.47 20.04
N LYS A 5 34.84 -37.72 21.16
CA LYS A 5 34.04 -36.70 21.86
C LYS A 5 34.94 -35.54 22.36
N PRO A 6 34.46 -34.28 22.34
CA PRO A 6 35.24 -33.14 22.80
C PRO A 6 35.45 -33.22 24.32
N LYS A 7 36.70 -33.05 24.76
CA LYS A 7 37.06 -32.92 26.19
C LYS A 7 36.63 -31.54 26.66
N TYR A 8 35.58 -31.46 27.49
CA TYR A 8 35.25 -30.23 28.20
C TYR A 8 36.29 -29.95 29.29
N LYS A 9 36.98 -28.82 29.20
CA LYS A 9 37.96 -28.36 30.18
C LYS A 9 37.19 -27.79 31.38
N VAL A 10 37.17 -28.51 32.50
CA VAL A 10 36.56 -28.03 33.75
C VAL A 10 37.35 -26.82 34.24
N LEU A 11 36.74 -25.64 34.24
CA LEU A 11 37.34 -24.40 34.74
C LEU A 11 37.65 -24.55 36.24
N SER A 12 38.84 -24.10 36.65
CA SER A 12 39.22 -24.14 38.07
C SER A 12 38.32 -23.22 38.90
N ARG A 13 38.16 -23.52 40.19
CA ARG A 13 37.31 -22.74 41.11
C ARG A 13 37.72 -21.26 41.20
N SER A 14 39.00 -20.94 40.97
CA SER A 14 39.49 -19.56 40.93
C SER A 14 39.00 -18.82 39.68
N SER A 15 39.01 -19.46 38.51
CA SER A 15 38.49 -18.89 37.26
C SER A 15 36.98 -18.61 37.34
N LEU A 16 36.21 -19.50 37.98
CA LEU A 16 34.76 -19.31 38.21
C LEU A 16 34.47 -18.16 39.18
N LYS A 17 35.29 -17.97 40.23
CA LYS A 17 35.16 -16.81 41.13
C LYS A 17 35.47 -15.50 40.41
N ASN A 18 36.50 -15.48 39.55
CA ASN A 18 36.85 -14.30 38.77
C ASN A 18 35.74 -13.92 37.77
N LEU A 19 35.13 -14.90 37.10
CA LEU A 19 33.98 -14.67 36.21
C LEU A 19 32.75 -14.15 36.96
N LYS A 20 32.44 -14.70 38.15
CA LYS A 20 31.35 -14.18 38.99
C LYS A 20 31.59 -12.74 39.45
N ASN A 21 32.82 -12.40 39.82
CA ASN A 21 33.18 -11.04 40.22
C ASN A 21 33.14 -10.08 39.02
N ALA A 22 33.55 -10.52 37.82
CA ALA A 22 33.46 -9.74 36.59
C ALA A 22 31.99 -9.46 36.21
N ASN A 23 31.12 -10.46 36.28
CA ASN A 23 29.69 -10.28 36.03
C ASN A 23 29.03 -9.35 37.06
N LYS A 24 29.42 -9.44 38.34
CA LYS A 24 28.88 -8.53 39.38
C LYS A 24 29.26 -7.07 39.11
N LYS A 25 30.51 -6.81 38.71
CA LYS A 25 30.96 -5.47 38.28
C LYS A 25 30.27 -4.98 37.01
N PHE A 26 29.87 -5.88 36.12
CA PHE A 26 29.14 -5.54 34.89
C PHE A 26 27.70 -5.12 35.21
N ILE A 27 27.03 -5.87 36.09
CA ILE A 27 25.67 -5.55 36.57
C ILE A 27 25.66 -4.22 37.34
N GLU A 28 26.64 -3.99 38.22
CA GLU A 28 26.79 -2.71 38.92
C GLU A 28 27.03 -1.54 37.94
N LYS A 29 27.73 -1.76 36.82
CA LYS A 29 27.89 -0.74 35.76
C LYS A 29 26.60 -0.47 35.00
N GLU A 30 25.81 -1.49 34.69
CA GLU A 30 24.51 -1.33 34.02
C GLU A 30 23.52 -0.57 34.90
N GLN A 31 23.45 -0.91 36.20
CA GLN A 31 22.58 -0.20 37.16
C GLN A 31 22.98 1.28 37.31
N ASN A 32 24.27 1.58 37.41
CA ASN A 32 24.75 2.97 37.42
C ASN A 32 24.49 3.71 36.09
N MET A 33 24.49 3.01 34.96
CA MET A 33 24.16 3.61 33.66
C MET A 33 22.67 3.95 33.57
N GLU A 34 21.79 3.05 34.05
CA GLU A 34 20.35 3.29 34.11
C GLU A 34 19.98 4.42 35.07
N GLU A 35 20.65 4.54 36.22
CA GLU A 35 20.45 5.65 37.17
C GLU A 35 20.92 6.99 36.58
N ASN A 36 22.03 7.00 35.83
CA ASN A 36 22.49 8.18 35.09
C ASN A 36 21.53 8.58 33.95
N ILE A 37 20.91 7.60 33.28
CA ILE A 37 19.91 7.88 32.24
C ILE A 37 18.63 8.47 32.88
N LYS A 38 18.16 7.91 34.00
CA LYS A 38 16.98 8.43 34.74
C LYS A 38 17.20 9.84 35.28
N THR A 39 18.38 10.12 35.82
CA THR A 39 18.73 11.47 36.30
C THR A 39 18.85 12.48 35.14
N SER A 40 19.45 12.09 34.01
CA SER A 40 19.51 12.94 32.81
C SER A 40 18.14 13.24 32.19
N ALA A 41 17.22 12.26 32.22
CA ALA A 41 15.84 12.43 31.75
C ALA A 41 15.06 13.40 32.64
N ASN A 42 15.21 13.30 33.97
CA ASN A 42 14.56 14.22 34.91
C ASN A 42 15.07 15.67 34.77
N ILE A 43 16.38 15.87 34.53
CA ILE A 43 16.97 17.20 34.29
C ILE A 43 16.47 17.80 32.96
N SER A 44 16.20 16.97 31.95
CA SER A 44 15.63 17.43 30.68
C SER A 44 14.14 17.77 30.76
N GLN A 45 13.38 17.06 31.59
CA GLN A 45 11.96 17.34 31.83
C GLN A 45 11.75 18.62 32.65
N SER A 46 12.58 18.85 33.69
CA SER A 46 12.48 20.08 34.49
C SER A 46 12.84 21.34 33.69
N LYS A 47 13.85 21.25 32.81
CA LYS A 47 14.19 22.36 31.89
C LYS A 47 13.09 22.62 30.86
N PHE A 48 12.44 21.57 30.36
CA PHE A 48 11.34 21.69 29.41
C PHE A 48 10.08 22.33 30.05
N GLU A 49 9.81 22.05 31.33
CA GLU A 49 8.72 22.68 32.08
C GLU A 49 8.98 24.15 32.45
N GLU A 50 10.24 24.54 32.67
CA GLU A 50 10.65 25.94 32.85
C GLU A 50 10.52 26.74 31.54
N ASP A 51 10.88 26.14 30.39
CA ASP A 51 10.74 26.77 29.07
C ASP A 51 9.26 27.00 28.68
N ILE A 52 8.35 26.10 29.08
CA ILE A 52 6.90 26.26 28.83
C ILE A 52 6.31 27.41 29.66
N LYS A 53 6.82 27.66 30.87
CA LYS A 53 6.38 28.80 31.71
C LYS A 53 6.85 30.14 31.14
N ASN A 54 8.01 30.18 30.48
CA ASN A 54 8.54 31.39 29.85
C ASN A 54 7.82 31.77 28.55
N VAL A 55 7.16 30.81 27.88
CA VAL A 55 6.38 31.08 26.65
C VAL A 55 5.03 31.76 26.95
N HIS A 56 4.47 31.58 28.15
CA HIS A 56 3.19 32.21 28.54
C HIS A 56 3.32 33.63 29.11
N ALA A 57 4.53 34.17 29.24
CA ALA A 57 4.77 35.53 29.73
C ALA A 57 4.94 36.58 28.61
N PHE A 58 4.78 36.20 27.33
CA PHE A 58 5.09 37.04 26.17
C PHE A 58 3.87 37.52 25.37
N GLN A 59 2.66 37.41 25.91
CA GLN A 59 1.42 37.76 25.17
C GLN A 59 0.73 39.06 25.58
N ASP A 60 1.30 39.86 26.48
CA ASP A 60 0.74 41.17 26.81
C ASP A 60 1.73 42.28 26.46
N ASN A 61 1.63 42.74 25.20
CA ASN A 61 1.92 44.09 24.70
C ASN A 61 2.38 43.97 23.24
N ASP A 62 1.47 44.24 22.31
CA ASP A 62 1.77 45.07 21.14
C ASP A 62 0.44 45.48 20.47
N ASN A 63 -0.02 46.67 20.84
CA ASN A 63 -0.90 47.49 20.02
C ASN A 63 -0.11 47.98 18.81
N ILE A 64 -0.39 47.51 17.59
CA ILE A 64 -0.28 48.28 16.35
C ILE A 64 -1.31 47.73 15.35
N LYS A 65 -2.02 48.67 14.73
CA LYS A 65 -3.16 48.52 13.83
C LYS A 65 -2.69 47.98 12.48
N ASP A 66 -3.38 46.96 11.97
CA ASP A 66 -3.63 46.81 10.54
C ASP A 66 -5.13 46.60 10.35
N LYS A 67 -5.77 47.60 9.75
CA LYS A 67 -7.15 47.54 9.26
C LYS A 67 -7.09 46.91 7.88
N GLU A 68 -7.78 45.79 7.66
CA GLU A 68 -8.52 45.42 6.44
C GLU A 68 -9.02 43.97 6.56
N ASP A 69 -10.01 43.77 7.44
CA ASP A 69 -10.89 42.59 7.38
C ASP A 69 -12.01 42.87 6.37
N GLU A 70 -11.75 42.65 5.09
CA GLU A 70 -12.83 42.38 4.13
C GLU A 70 -13.22 40.89 4.22
N ILE A 71 -14.17 40.62 5.13
CA ILE A 71 -15.22 39.61 5.06
C ILE A 71 -14.89 38.38 4.18
N LEU A 72 -14.24 37.38 4.79
CA LEU A 72 -14.26 36.00 4.28
C LEU A 72 -15.72 35.51 4.23
N PRO A 73 -16.22 35.00 3.09
CA PRO A 73 -17.58 34.50 3.01
C PRO A 73 -17.74 33.27 3.92
N ALA A 74 -18.82 33.26 4.70
CA ALA A 74 -19.16 32.16 5.61
C ALA A 74 -19.11 30.81 4.89
N GLU A 75 -18.50 29.83 5.55
CA GLU A 75 -18.42 28.44 5.11
C GLU A 75 -19.81 27.93 4.66
N LYS A 76 -19.98 27.77 3.34
CA LYS A 76 -21.15 27.07 2.81
C LYS A 76 -21.06 25.61 3.27
N LYS A 77 -21.85 25.25 4.27
CA LYS A 77 -22.11 23.85 4.66
C LYS A 77 -22.44 23.06 3.39
N ILE A 78 -21.52 22.16 3.02
CA ILE A 78 -21.73 21.25 1.89
C ILE A 78 -22.90 20.34 2.28
N PRO A 79 -23.99 20.27 1.48
CA PRO A 79 -25.15 19.46 1.83
C PRO A 79 -24.75 17.98 1.88
N SER A 80 -25.07 17.31 2.99
CA SER A 80 -24.64 15.95 3.31
C SER A 80 -25.27 14.85 2.43
N LYS A 81 -26.23 15.20 1.58
CA LYS A 81 -26.82 14.35 0.54
C LYS A 81 -27.32 15.24 -0.60
N ILE A 82 -26.69 15.18 -1.75
CA ILE A 82 -27.29 15.64 -3.01
C ILE A 82 -28.15 14.47 -3.49
N SER A 83 -29.47 14.55 -3.32
CA SER A 83 -30.41 13.62 -3.93
C SER A 83 -30.54 13.95 -5.42
N LEU A 84 -29.59 13.46 -6.22
CA LEU A 84 -29.67 13.52 -7.67
C LEU A 84 -30.85 12.65 -8.13
N THR A 85 -31.71 13.18 -9.00
CA THR A 85 -32.73 12.38 -9.68
C THR A 85 -32.04 11.33 -10.56
N PRO A 86 -32.70 10.18 -10.84
CA PRO A 86 -32.10 9.12 -11.66
C PRO A 86 -31.66 9.63 -13.05
N GLU A 87 -32.37 10.59 -13.62
CA GLU A 87 -32.01 11.26 -14.88
C GLU A 87 -30.69 12.03 -14.78
N GLN A 88 -30.49 12.81 -13.72
CA GLN A 88 -29.24 13.54 -13.49
C GLN A 88 -28.05 12.60 -13.24
N GLN A 89 -28.27 11.43 -12.62
CA GLN A 89 -27.22 10.41 -12.48
C GLN A 89 -26.86 9.78 -13.83
N GLU A 90 -27.83 9.59 -14.71
CA GLU A 90 -27.61 9.03 -16.04
C GLU A 90 -26.92 10.04 -16.97
N ASP A 91 -27.26 11.33 -16.88
CA ASP A 91 -26.57 12.40 -17.62
C ASP A 91 -25.12 12.55 -17.17
N ILE A 92 -24.87 12.49 -15.87
CA ILE A 92 -23.51 12.51 -15.31
C ILE A 92 -22.74 11.27 -15.79
N ARG A 93 -23.38 10.08 -15.79
CA ARG A 93 -22.76 8.86 -16.34
C ARG A 93 -22.44 8.99 -17.82
N GLN A 94 -23.37 9.48 -18.64
CA GLN A 94 -23.16 9.67 -20.07
C GLN A 94 -22.06 10.70 -20.35
N PHE A 95 -22.03 11.80 -19.59
CA PHE A 95 -20.98 12.81 -19.66
C PHE A 95 -19.61 12.20 -19.33
N PHE A 96 -19.49 11.46 -18.23
CA PHE A 96 -18.24 10.77 -17.88
C PHE A 96 -17.87 9.71 -18.92
N PHE A 97 -18.81 8.91 -19.43
CA PHE A 97 -18.53 7.93 -20.50
C PHE A 97 -18.01 8.60 -21.77
N LYS A 98 -18.54 9.77 -22.14
CA LYS A 98 -18.10 10.53 -23.31
C LYS A 98 -16.69 11.09 -23.12
N VAL A 99 -16.42 11.74 -21.98
CA VAL A 99 -15.09 12.28 -21.64
C VAL A 99 -14.05 11.16 -21.53
N PHE A 100 -14.38 10.03 -20.91
CA PHE A 100 -13.47 8.89 -20.81
C PHE A 100 -13.23 8.20 -22.15
N LYS A 101 -14.16 8.25 -23.11
CA LYS A 101 -13.97 7.74 -24.46
C LYS A 101 -13.07 8.67 -25.28
N GLU A 102 -13.32 9.98 -25.22
CA GLU A 102 -12.51 11.00 -25.90
C GLU A 102 -11.05 11.05 -25.39
N VAL A 103 -10.82 10.88 -24.09
CA VAL A 103 -9.45 10.82 -23.51
C VAL A 103 -8.73 9.51 -23.85
N ARG A 104 -9.47 8.41 -24.09
CA ARG A 104 -8.89 7.13 -24.54
C ARG A 104 -8.57 7.15 -26.03
N ASP A 105 -9.40 7.82 -26.82
CA ASP A 105 -9.24 7.95 -28.27
C ASP A 105 -8.12 8.95 -28.64
N THR A 106 -7.94 10.02 -27.86
CA THR A 106 -6.88 11.04 -28.12
C THR A 106 -5.45 10.56 -27.88
N GLN A 107 -5.23 9.48 -27.13
CA GLN A 107 -3.89 8.86 -26.97
C GLN A 107 -3.63 7.70 -27.94
N GLN A 108 -4.58 7.36 -28.81
CA GLN A 108 -4.44 6.33 -29.86
C GLN A 108 -4.43 6.89 -31.29
N THR A 109 -4.47 8.21 -31.47
CA THR A 109 -4.40 8.86 -32.79
C THR A 109 -2.98 9.25 -33.18
N SER A 110 -2.05 8.31 -33.08
CA SER A 110 -1.06 8.09 -34.14
C SER A 110 -1.31 6.70 -34.72
N LYS A 111 -2.55 6.49 -35.19
CA LYS A 111 -2.86 5.37 -36.09
C LYS A 111 -1.89 5.46 -37.26
N ARG A 112 -0.88 4.59 -37.29
CA ARG A 112 -0.23 4.20 -38.53
C ARG A 112 -1.37 3.76 -39.45
N GLN A 113 -1.63 4.53 -40.49
CA GLN A 113 -2.54 4.11 -41.53
C GLN A 113 -1.87 2.95 -42.25
N ALA A 114 -2.35 1.74 -41.94
CA ALA A 114 -2.70 0.66 -42.87
C ALA A 114 -2.20 -0.70 -42.39
N ASP A 115 -3.09 -1.50 -41.77
CA ASP A 115 -2.95 -2.97 -41.68
C ASP A 115 -3.18 -3.65 -43.06
N VAL A 116 -3.16 -2.85 -44.14
CA VAL A 116 -3.68 -3.20 -45.47
C VAL A 116 -2.71 -2.70 -46.53
N CYS A 117 -2.35 -3.55 -47.48
CA CYS A 117 -1.43 -3.20 -48.55
C CYS A 117 -1.98 -2.09 -49.45
N PRO A 118 -1.21 -1.02 -49.75
CA PRO A 118 -1.65 0.08 -50.60
C PRO A 118 -1.89 -0.32 -52.07
N ASN A 119 -1.30 -1.45 -52.51
CA ASN A 119 -1.40 -1.90 -53.89
C ASN A 119 -2.61 -2.83 -54.13
N CYS A 120 -2.87 -3.78 -53.22
CA CYS A 120 -3.85 -4.85 -53.46
C CYS A 120 -4.90 -5.05 -52.36
N GLY A 121 -4.86 -4.24 -51.31
CA GLY A 121 -5.77 -4.41 -50.17
C GLY A 121 -5.50 -5.68 -49.34
N GLY A 122 -4.36 -6.35 -49.55
CA GLY A 122 -4.00 -7.59 -48.86
C GLY A 122 -3.50 -7.36 -47.43
N LYS A 123 -3.52 -8.43 -46.62
CA LYS A 123 -2.99 -8.41 -45.25
C LYS A 123 -1.46 -8.32 -45.29
N ILE A 124 -0.90 -7.59 -44.32
CA ILE A 124 0.54 -7.44 -44.12
C ILE A 124 1.01 -8.50 -43.12
N ILE A 125 2.11 -9.18 -43.45
CA ILE A 125 2.79 -10.17 -42.60
C ILE A 125 4.20 -9.64 -42.35
N ILE A 126 4.69 -9.83 -41.11
CA ILE A 126 6.05 -9.45 -40.71
C ILE A 126 6.91 -10.70 -40.73
N ASP A 127 7.97 -10.71 -41.54
CA ASP A 127 9.02 -11.72 -41.43
C ASP A 127 9.94 -11.36 -40.27
N LEU A 128 9.99 -12.21 -39.25
CA LEU A 128 10.84 -11.99 -38.07
C LEU A 128 12.33 -12.22 -38.36
N THR A 129 12.68 -12.89 -39.46
CA THR A 129 14.07 -13.20 -39.80
C THR A 129 14.75 -12.05 -40.53
N THR A 130 14.07 -11.45 -41.50
CA THR A 130 14.54 -10.27 -42.24
C THR A 130 14.09 -8.96 -41.61
N GLY A 131 13.02 -8.98 -40.82
CA GLY A 131 12.38 -7.80 -40.28
C GLY A 131 11.47 -7.08 -41.28
N GLU A 132 11.20 -7.66 -42.46
CA GLU A 132 10.42 -6.99 -43.51
C GLU A 132 8.90 -7.16 -43.29
N GLU A 133 8.15 -6.09 -43.52
CA GLU A 133 6.68 -6.11 -43.56
C GLU A 133 6.24 -6.23 -45.02
N PHE A 134 5.76 -7.41 -45.42
CA PHE A 134 5.38 -7.71 -46.79
C PHE A 134 3.90 -8.11 -46.92
N CYS A 135 3.33 -7.89 -48.09
CA CYS A 135 1.95 -8.30 -48.37
C CYS A 135 1.86 -9.76 -48.82
N GLU A 136 0.95 -10.52 -48.21
CA GLU A 136 0.69 -11.93 -48.56
C GLU A 136 0.22 -12.12 -50.00
N LYS A 137 -0.55 -11.17 -50.56
CA LYS A 137 -1.19 -11.32 -51.88
C LYS A 137 -0.32 -10.88 -53.06
N CYS A 138 0.44 -9.80 -52.92
CA CYS A 138 1.21 -9.23 -54.02
C CYS A 138 2.73 -9.25 -53.81
N GLY A 139 3.20 -9.68 -52.62
CA GLY A 139 4.63 -9.70 -52.30
C GLY A 139 5.28 -8.33 -52.13
N ASN A 140 4.51 -7.24 -52.14
CA ASN A 140 5.04 -5.89 -51.98
C ASN A 140 5.58 -5.69 -50.56
N ILE A 141 6.83 -5.26 -50.45
CA ILE A 141 7.47 -4.85 -49.20
C ILE A 141 7.05 -3.42 -48.92
N ILE A 142 6.48 -3.17 -47.74
CA ILE A 142 5.88 -1.88 -47.37
C ILE A 142 6.87 -1.10 -46.49
N ASP A 143 7.36 -1.75 -45.45
CA ASP A 143 8.28 -1.15 -44.49
C ASP A 143 9.23 -2.22 -43.91
N ILE A 144 10.30 -1.76 -43.25
CA ILE A 144 11.24 -2.61 -42.53
C ILE A 144 11.02 -2.38 -41.04
N SER A 145 10.56 -3.40 -40.35
CA SER A 145 10.42 -3.39 -38.90
C SER A 145 11.80 -3.39 -38.23
N ILE A 146 12.11 -2.29 -37.54
CA ILE A 146 13.32 -2.19 -36.73
C ILE A 146 13.05 -2.89 -35.40
N ASN A 147 13.85 -3.90 -35.08
CA ASN A 147 13.76 -4.56 -33.77
C ASN A 147 14.28 -3.61 -32.68
N THR A 148 13.37 -3.06 -31.86
CA THR A 148 13.70 -2.21 -30.71
C THR A 148 14.16 -3.00 -29.48
N GLY A 149 14.38 -4.32 -29.63
CA GLY A 149 14.88 -5.20 -28.59
C GLY A 149 16.34 -4.95 -28.22
N GLN A 150 16.82 -5.69 -27.23
CA GLN A 150 18.22 -5.62 -26.81
C GLN A 150 19.08 -6.35 -27.84
N GLU A 151 19.98 -5.62 -28.51
CA GLU A 151 20.97 -6.19 -29.44
C GLU A 151 21.98 -7.10 -28.73
N TRP A 152 22.18 -6.89 -27.43
CA TRP A 152 23.10 -7.63 -26.58
C TRP A 152 22.37 -8.61 -25.69
N ARG A 153 23.04 -9.73 -25.37
CA ARG A 153 22.54 -10.74 -24.45
C ARG A 153 23.16 -10.54 -23.06
N ALA A 154 22.35 -10.73 -22.02
CA ALA A 154 22.83 -10.90 -20.65
C ALA A 154 22.29 -12.21 -20.09
N PHE A 155 23.15 -12.95 -19.40
CA PHE A 155 22.77 -14.19 -18.73
C PHE A 155 22.39 -13.94 -17.27
N ASP A 156 23.01 -12.94 -16.64
CA ASP A 156 22.75 -12.55 -15.26
C ASP A 156 22.16 -11.14 -15.15
N PHE A 157 21.40 -10.90 -14.08
CA PHE A 157 20.82 -9.58 -13.78
C PHE A 157 21.89 -8.48 -13.62
N ASN A 158 23.05 -8.79 -13.02
CA ASN A 158 24.15 -7.83 -12.87
C ASN A 158 24.80 -7.49 -14.22
N GLN A 159 24.89 -8.50 -15.10
CA GLN A 159 25.38 -8.34 -16.45
C GLN A 159 24.42 -7.47 -17.28
N LEU A 160 23.12 -7.65 -17.05
CA LEU A 160 22.07 -6.84 -17.64
C LEU A 160 22.22 -5.38 -17.20
N VAL A 161 22.28 -5.11 -15.90
CA VAL A 161 22.41 -3.74 -15.35
C VAL A 161 23.66 -3.02 -15.87
N SER A 162 24.80 -3.70 -15.96
CA SER A 162 26.05 -3.08 -16.44
C SER A 162 26.07 -2.80 -17.95
N ARG A 163 25.46 -3.66 -18.76
CA ARG A 163 25.38 -3.49 -20.22
C ARG A 163 24.28 -2.53 -20.66
N THR A 164 23.24 -2.34 -19.84
CA THR A 164 22.15 -1.42 -20.18
C THR A 164 22.64 0.02 -20.09
N ARG A 165 22.96 0.64 -21.24
CA ARG A 165 23.40 2.05 -21.31
C ARG A 165 22.28 3.05 -21.06
N ALA A 166 21.08 2.75 -21.55
CA ALA A 166 19.89 3.56 -21.39
C ALA A 166 18.82 2.76 -20.64
N GLN A 167 18.79 2.86 -19.30
CA GLN A 167 17.66 2.36 -18.53
C GLN A 167 16.65 3.50 -18.35
N ALA A 168 15.36 3.17 -18.50
CA ALA A 168 14.31 4.03 -17.96
C ALA A 168 14.56 4.22 -16.46
N SER A 169 14.69 5.47 -16.02
CA SER A 169 15.05 5.77 -14.63
C SER A 169 13.99 5.22 -13.69
N LYS A 170 14.38 4.29 -12.82
CA LYS A 170 13.57 3.85 -11.66
C LYS A 170 13.69 4.81 -10.48
N SER A 171 14.38 5.94 -10.64
CA SER A 171 14.83 6.77 -9.52
C SER A 171 13.65 7.44 -8.83
N ILE A 172 13.50 7.12 -7.55
CA ILE A 172 12.58 7.74 -6.58
C ILE A 172 12.99 9.19 -6.22
N HIS A 173 14.19 9.62 -6.62
CA HIS A 173 14.78 10.90 -6.18
C HIS A 173 14.08 12.13 -6.75
N HIS A 174 13.46 12.00 -7.92
CA HIS A 174 12.44 12.93 -8.37
C HIS A 174 11.13 12.17 -8.37
N ALA A 175 10.12 12.76 -7.74
CA ALA A 175 8.79 12.20 -7.64
C ALA A 175 8.25 11.67 -8.98
N ASP A 176 8.73 12.17 -10.13
CA ASP A 176 8.50 11.62 -11.47
C ASP A 176 9.53 12.02 -12.53
N GLY A 177 10.67 12.59 -12.11
CA GLY A 177 11.64 13.17 -13.03
C GLY A 177 12.68 12.16 -13.51
N ILE A 178 13.01 12.25 -14.80
CA ILE A 178 14.29 11.77 -15.31
C ILE A 178 15.35 12.74 -14.75
N GLY A 179 16.09 12.32 -13.73
CA GLY A 179 17.15 13.13 -13.14
C GLY A 179 18.40 12.31 -12.92
N SER A 180 19.55 12.86 -13.31
CA SER A 180 20.86 12.29 -13.03
C SER A 180 21.33 12.75 -11.66
N MET A 181 21.63 11.85 -10.73
CA MET A 181 22.20 12.23 -9.43
C MET A 181 23.67 12.67 -9.59
N VAL A 182 23.98 13.91 -9.18
CA VAL A 182 25.35 14.44 -9.18
C VAL A 182 26.10 13.87 -7.98
N GLY A 183 26.92 12.85 -8.25
CA GLY A 183 27.76 12.16 -7.28
C GLY A 183 27.03 11.06 -6.48
N ARG A 184 27.73 9.96 -6.20
CA ARG A 184 27.28 8.88 -5.30
C ARG A 184 28.07 8.93 -3.99
N GLY A 185 27.45 9.53 -2.97
CA GLY A 185 27.94 9.45 -1.60
C GLY A 185 29.39 9.94 -1.42
N SER A 186 30.06 9.41 -0.39
CA SER A 186 31.42 9.84 -0.01
C SER A 186 32.51 9.34 -0.97
N VAL A 187 32.21 8.40 -1.86
CA VAL A 187 33.22 7.77 -2.74
C VAL A 187 33.62 8.73 -3.86
N ASP A 188 32.65 9.32 -4.56
CA ASP A 188 32.93 10.22 -5.68
C ASP A 188 33.53 11.55 -5.20
N ILE A 189 33.10 12.04 -4.03
CA ILE A 189 33.59 13.29 -3.44
C ILE A 189 35.07 13.19 -3.03
N LYS A 190 35.54 12.00 -2.63
CA LYS A 190 36.95 11.77 -2.25
C LYS A 190 37.92 11.91 -3.42
N HIS A 191 37.46 11.67 -4.65
CA HIS A 191 38.28 11.80 -5.86
C HIS A 191 38.36 13.24 -6.38
N VAL A 192 37.56 14.15 -5.81
CA VAL A 192 37.56 15.57 -6.14
C VAL A 192 38.58 16.30 -5.27
N PRO A 193 39.41 17.21 -5.83
CA PRO A 193 40.36 17.99 -5.05
C PRO A 193 39.64 18.87 -4.02
N ALA A 194 40.24 19.02 -2.83
CA ALA A 194 39.62 19.62 -1.64
C ALA A 194 38.96 20.99 -1.88
N TYR A 195 39.53 21.84 -2.75
CA TYR A 195 38.98 23.15 -3.06
C TYR A 195 37.64 23.09 -3.82
N LYS A 196 37.43 22.09 -4.69
CA LYS A 196 36.17 21.90 -5.44
C LYS A 196 35.11 21.12 -4.67
N GLN A 197 35.47 20.44 -3.60
CA GLN A 197 34.50 19.65 -2.81
C GLN A 197 33.34 20.52 -2.32
N LYS A 198 33.61 21.76 -1.91
CA LYS A 198 32.57 22.72 -1.49
C LYS A 198 31.58 23.05 -2.62
N GLU A 199 32.07 23.20 -3.86
CA GLU A 199 31.23 23.44 -5.03
C GLU A 199 30.35 22.23 -5.34
N TYR A 200 30.91 21.02 -5.28
CA TYR A 200 30.16 19.78 -5.44
C TYR A 200 29.08 19.60 -4.36
N TYR A 201 29.39 19.89 -3.09
CA TYR A 201 28.39 19.87 -2.03
C TYR A 201 27.27 20.87 -2.28
N ARG A 202 27.57 22.06 -2.81
CA ARG A 202 26.56 23.04 -3.22
C ARG A 202 25.70 22.49 -4.34
N LEU A 203 26.28 21.94 -5.40
CA LEU A 203 25.54 21.34 -6.52
C LEU A 203 24.63 20.19 -6.06
N HIS A 204 25.15 19.28 -5.24
CA HIS A 204 24.37 18.17 -4.68
C HIS A 204 23.22 18.70 -3.80
N LYS A 205 23.48 19.68 -2.93
CA LYS A 205 22.44 20.29 -2.09
C LYS A 205 21.36 20.96 -2.96
N TRP A 206 21.75 21.70 -3.99
CA TRP A 206 20.85 22.33 -4.95
C TRP A 206 19.99 21.31 -5.68
N GLN A 207 20.58 20.20 -6.11
CA GLN A 207 19.83 19.12 -6.74
C GLN A 207 18.83 18.43 -5.81
N MET A 208 19.21 18.22 -4.55
CA MET A 208 18.32 17.62 -3.54
C MET A 208 17.22 18.59 -3.06
N MET A 209 17.30 19.87 -3.44
CA MET A 209 16.24 20.82 -3.08
C MET A 209 14.99 20.50 -3.89
N ILE A 210 13.92 20.18 -3.16
CA ILE A 210 12.60 19.96 -3.74
C ILE A 210 11.97 21.32 -4.01
N VAL A 211 11.89 21.67 -5.28
CA VAL A 211 11.46 23.00 -5.75
C VAL A 211 9.95 23.16 -5.60
N THR A 212 9.17 22.15 -5.97
CA THR A 212 7.71 22.29 -5.96
C THR A 212 7.06 21.65 -4.73
N THR A 213 5.95 22.24 -4.28
CA THR A 213 5.12 21.67 -3.20
C THR A 213 4.53 20.31 -3.58
N ILE A 214 4.27 20.11 -4.88
CA ILE A 214 3.73 18.86 -5.44
C ILE A 214 4.76 17.74 -5.35
N GLU A 215 6.00 17.98 -5.78
CA GLU A 215 7.08 16.99 -5.69
C GLU A 215 7.37 16.60 -4.24
N ARG A 216 7.32 17.58 -3.32
CA ARG A 216 7.52 17.32 -1.89
C ARG A 216 6.46 16.37 -1.35
N ASN A 217 5.19 16.61 -1.74
CA ASN A 217 4.09 15.75 -1.35
C ASN A 217 4.25 14.34 -1.95
N LEU A 218 4.53 14.23 -3.25
CA LEU A 218 4.75 12.95 -3.92
C LEU A 218 5.88 12.15 -3.29
N GLN A 219 7.03 12.77 -3.00
CA GLN A 219 8.15 12.10 -2.34
C GLN A 219 7.77 11.58 -0.96
N MET A 220 7.06 12.39 -0.17
CA MET A 220 6.55 11.98 1.13
C MET A 220 5.56 10.82 1.02
N ALA A 221 4.59 10.91 0.10
CA ALA A 221 3.61 9.88 -0.15
C ALA A 221 4.25 8.57 -0.62
N TYR A 222 5.28 8.64 -1.48
CA TYR A 222 6.01 7.45 -1.94
C TYR A 222 6.84 6.81 -0.85
N GLY A 223 7.40 7.61 0.06
CA GLY A 223 8.03 7.11 1.28
C GLY A 223 7.05 6.29 2.13
N GLU A 224 5.86 6.82 2.39
CA GLU A 224 4.82 6.09 3.14
C GLU A 224 4.31 4.86 2.38
N LEU A 225 4.16 4.95 1.06
CA LEU A 225 3.71 3.84 0.22
C LEU A 225 4.73 2.68 0.20
N LEU A 226 6.03 2.97 0.25
CA LEU A 226 7.07 1.94 0.40
C LEU A 226 7.04 1.28 1.79
N ARG A 227 6.76 2.03 2.85
CA ARG A 227 6.56 1.47 4.20
C ARG A 227 5.32 0.58 4.23
N MET A 228 4.23 1.05 3.63
CA MET A 228 2.97 0.32 3.50
C MET A 228 3.14 -0.97 2.72
N GLN A 229 3.93 -0.92 1.63
CA GLN A 229 4.28 -2.10 0.84
C GLN A 229 4.92 -3.20 1.70
N ARG A 230 5.89 -2.81 2.54
CA ARG A 230 6.60 -3.73 3.43
C ARG A 230 5.72 -4.25 4.56
N TYR A 231 4.79 -3.44 5.07
CA TYR A 231 3.91 -3.84 6.15
C TYR A 231 2.86 -4.87 5.72
N PHE A 232 2.27 -4.67 4.54
CA PHE A 232 1.22 -5.56 4.00
C PHE A 232 1.77 -6.63 3.04
N ASP A 233 3.09 -6.71 2.86
CA ASP A 233 3.75 -7.58 1.87
C ASP A 233 3.14 -7.47 0.46
N LEU A 234 2.92 -6.24 0.01
CA LEU A 234 2.27 -5.98 -1.27
C LEU A 234 3.23 -6.21 -2.44
N PRO A 235 2.77 -6.87 -3.52
CA PRO A 235 3.55 -7.00 -4.74
C PRO A 235 3.72 -5.64 -5.43
N PHE A 236 4.80 -5.51 -6.21
CA PHE A 236 5.20 -4.23 -6.80
C PHE A 236 4.17 -3.63 -7.77
N TYR A 237 3.47 -4.46 -8.54
CA TYR A 237 2.45 -3.97 -9.49
C TYR A 237 1.31 -3.20 -8.80
N ILE A 238 0.96 -3.58 -7.58
CA ILE A 238 -0.07 -2.91 -6.78
C ILE A 238 0.42 -1.54 -6.36
N THR A 239 1.67 -1.46 -5.91
CA THR A 239 2.23 -0.21 -5.42
C THR A 239 2.43 0.79 -6.55
N GLU A 240 2.79 0.33 -7.75
CA GLU A 240 2.79 1.15 -8.95
C GLU A 240 1.40 1.66 -9.33
N GLU A 241 0.38 0.80 -9.28
CA GLU A 241 -0.99 1.22 -9.55
C GLU A 241 -1.46 2.32 -8.57
N ILE A 242 -1.18 2.15 -7.27
CA ILE A 242 -1.49 3.18 -6.26
C ILE A 242 -0.72 4.47 -6.55
N LYS A 243 0.55 4.42 -6.94
CA LYS A 243 1.32 5.62 -7.33
C LYS A 243 0.67 6.35 -8.49
N LEU A 244 0.27 5.63 -9.54
CA LEU A 244 -0.40 6.22 -10.71
C LEU A 244 -1.72 6.89 -10.33
N LEU A 245 -2.54 6.23 -9.48
CA LEU A 245 -3.79 6.80 -9.00
C LEU A 245 -3.57 8.02 -8.11
N TYR A 246 -2.56 7.99 -7.25
CA TYR A 246 -2.23 9.11 -6.38
C TYR A 246 -1.85 10.37 -7.18
N LYS A 247 -1.07 10.21 -8.27
CA LYS A 247 -0.76 11.31 -9.20
C LYS A 247 -2.02 11.89 -9.82
N LYS A 248 -2.94 11.04 -10.30
CA LYS A 248 -4.21 11.48 -10.88
C LYS A 248 -5.02 12.31 -9.88
N LEU A 249 -5.04 11.91 -8.61
CA LEU A 249 -5.71 12.69 -7.55
C LEU A 249 -5.04 14.05 -7.29
N ILE A 250 -3.72 14.14 -7.42
CA ILE A 250 -3.00 15.42 -7.32
C ILE A 250 -3.36 16.33 -8.50
N THR A 251 -3.39 15.79 -9.72
CA THR A 251 -3.77 16.57 -10.91
C THR A 251 -5.20 17.09 -10.82
N GLU A 252 -6.11 16.29 -10.24
CA GLU A 252 -7.50 16.67 -9.95
C GLU A 252 -7.65 17.54 -8.68
N LYS A 253 -6.56 17.84 -7.96
CA LYS A 253 -6.54 18.66 -6.73
C LYS A 253 -7.36 18.10 -5.56
N VAL A 254 -7.76 16.83 -5.59
CA VAL A 254 -8.53 16.14 -4.52
C VAL A 254 -7.73 16.02 -3.21
N VAL A 255 -6.40 16.04 -3.32
CA VAL A 255 -5.47 15.88 -2.19
C VAL A 255 -5.44 17.11 -1.26
N ARG A 256 -5.89 18.29 -1.72
CA ARG A 256 -5.78 19.53 -0.94
C ARG A 256 -6.69 19.50 0.29
N GLY A 257 -6.15 19.88 1.45
CA GLY A 257 -6.90 19.94 2.72
C GLY A 257 -7.14 18.57 3.39
N ARG A 258 -6.47 17.51 2.93
CA ARG A 258 -6.57 16.15 3.50
C ARG A 258 -5.20 15.62 3.88
N ALA A 259 -5.18 14.71 4.85
CA ALA A 259 -3.95 14.02 5.23
C ALA A 259 -3.57 13.00 4.15
N ARG A 260 -2.28 12.91 3.82
CA ARG A 260 -1.74 12.01 2.79
C ARG A 260 -2.02 10.54 3.11
N GLU A 261 -1.99 10.19 4.39
CA GLU A 261 -2.26 8.87 4.93
C GLU A 261 -3.71 8.44 4.67
N GLN A 262 -4.67 9.37 4.79
CA GLN A 262 -6.08 9.09 4.51
C GLN A 262 -6.29 8.74 3.03
N ILE A 263 -5.61 9.45 2.15
CA ILE A 263 -5.70 9.24 0.70
C ILE A 263 -5.03 7.93 0.31
N LEU A 264 -3.83 7.66 0.84
CA LEU A 264 -3.13 6.40 0.63
C LEU A 264 -3.95 5.21 1.15
N GLY A 265 -4.55 5.32 2.33
CA GLY A 265 -5.42 4.28 2.88
C GLY A 265 -6.66 4.04 2.03
N ALA A 266 -7.30 5.10 1.52
CA ALA A 266 -8.45 4.98 0.62
C ALA A 266 -8.07 4.36 -0.74
N LEU A 267 -6.94 4.76 -1.32
CA LEU A 267 -6.41 4.18 -2.56
C LEU A 267 -6.04 2.71 -2.40
N LEU A 268 -5.39 2.36 -1.29
CA LEU A 268 -5.04 0.98 -0.97
C LEU A 268 -6.31 0.13 -0.92
N TYR A 269 -7.35 0.60 -0.23
CA TYR A 269 -8.64 -0.08 -0.17
C TYR A 269 -9.24 -0.32 -1.57
N ILE A 270 -9.21 0.69 -2.45
CA ILE A 270 -9.73 0.60 -3.83
C ILE A 270 -8.95 -0.43 -4.65
N VAL A 271 -7.62 -0.34 -4.66
CA VAL A 271 -6.76 -1.20 -5.47
C VAL A 271 -6.81 -2.65 -4.99
N MET A 272 -6.76 -2.88 -3.67
CA MET A 272 -6.91 -4.22 -3.09
C MET A 272 -8.24 -4.87 -3.48
N ARG A 273 -9.30 -4.08 -3.48
CA ARG A 273 -10.63 -4.55 -3.85
C ARG A 273 -10.72 -4.90 -5.34
N LYS A 274 -10.06 -4.12 -6.21
CA LYS A 274 -9.95 -4.42 -7.64
C LYS A 274 -9.23 -5.76 -7.89
N HIS A 275 -8.19 -6.06 -7.12
CA HIS A 275 -7.42 -7.31 -7.20
C HIS A 275 -8.06 -8.50 -6.46
N LYS A 276 -9.30 -8.38 -5.97
CA LYS A 276 -10.04 -9.44 -5.24
C LYS A 276 -9.39 -9.92 -3.94
N THR A 277 -8.47 -9.14 -3.36
CA THR A 277 -7.87 -9.40 -2.04
C THR A 277 -8.18 -8.23 -1.10
N PRO A 278 -9.45 -8.04 -0.70
CA PRO A 278 -9.87 -6.84 0.02
C PRO A 278 -9.28 -6.76 1.43
N LEU A 279 -8.81 -5.57 1.79
CA LEU A 279 -8.47 -5.17 3.17
C LEU A 279 -9.68 -4.51 3.83
N THR A 280 -9.79 -4.58 5.16
CA THR A 280 -10.82 -3.85 5.89
C THR A 280 -10.36 -2.44 6.25
N PHE A 281 -11.30 -1.55 6.54
CA PHE A 281 -10.94 -0.19 6.94
C PHE A 281 -10.18 -0.15 8.27
N SER A 282 -10.51 -1.01 9.24
CA SER A 282 -9.81 -1.02 10.54
C SER A 282 -8.37 -1.49 10.43
N GLU A 283 -8.07 -2.45 9.55
CA GLU A 283 -6.68 -2.88 9.34
C GLU A 283 -5.83 -1.75 8.73
N ILE A 284 -6.41 -1.01 7.78
CA ILE A 284 -5.74 0.15 7.17
C ILE A 284 -5.61 1.29 8.20
N ALA A 285 -6.66 1.55 8.98
CA ALA A 285 -6.66 2.52 10.07
C ALA A 285 -5.62 2.21 11.14
N LYS A 286 -5.47 0.94 11.52
CA LYS A 286 -4.49 0.47 12.49
C LYS A 286 -3.06 0.70 12.00
N TYR A 287 -2.82 0.54 10.71
CA TYR A 287 -1.51 0.84 10.12
C TYR A 287 -1.17 2.33 10.17
N PHE A 288 -2.11 3.19 9.77
CA PHE A 288 -1.87 4.65 9.70
C PHE A 288 -2.10 5.39 11.03
N GLY A 289 -2.76 4.77 12.01
CA GLY A 289 -3.18 5.44 13.25
C GLY A 289 -4.29 6.47 13.04
N ILE A 290 -5.24 6.21 12.13
CA ILE A 290 -6.29 7.16 11.72
C ILE A 290 -7.67 6.54 11.88
N ASP A 291 -8.67 7.34 12.20
CA ASP A 291 -10.07 6.89 12.33
C ASP A 291 -10.62 6.28 11.03
N ASN A 292 -11.32 5.15 11.18
CA ASN A 292 -12.07 4.47 10.09
C ASN A 292 -12.98 5.42 9.30
N LYS A 293 -13.62 6.36 10.02
CA LYS A 293 -14.55 7.34 9.43
C LYS A 293 -13.85 8.26 8.42
N LYS A 294 -12.64 8.72 8.72
CA LYS A 294 -11.87 9.62 7.85
C LYS A 294 -11.50 8.93 6.54
N ILE A 295 -11.05 7.67 6.62
CA ILE A 295 -10.72 6.87 5.43
C ILE A 295 -11.95 6.65 4.57
N ASN A 296 -13.11 6.35 5.17
CA ASN A 296 -14.37 6.15 4.45
C ASN A 296 -14.87 7.43 3.75
N ILE A 297 -14.77 8.59 4.41
CA ILE A 297 -15.11 9.89 3.79
C ILE A 297 -14.22 10.14 2.57
N THR A 298 -12.91 9.94 2.70
CA THR A 298 -11.95 10.12 1.60
C THR A 298 -12.18 9.12 0.47
N TYR A 299 -12.50 7.85 0.80
CA TYR A 299 -12.88 6.85 -0.18
C TYR A 299 -14.11 7.27 -1.01
N LYS A 300 -15.17 7.78 -0.36
CA LYS A 300 -16.36 8.27 -1.05
C LYS A 300 -16.05 9.46 -1.96
N LEU A 301 -15.19 10.36 -1.50
CA LEU A 301 -14.75 11.50 -2.29
C LEU A 301 -14.02 11.05 -3.57
N ILE A 302 -13.03 10.16 -3.44
CA ILE A 302 -12.26 9.61 -4.58
C ILE A 302 -13.19 8.90 -5.57
N PHE A 303 -14.18 8.17 -5.07
CA PHE A 303 -15.18 7.52 -5.90
C PHE A 303 -16.01 8.54 -6.70
N GLN A 304 -16.39 9.66 -6.10
CA GLN A 304 -17.14 10.73 -6.76
C GLN A 304 -16.31 11.49 -7.81
N THR A 305 -15.00 11.67 -7.58
CA THR A 305 -14.15 12.47 -8.48
C THR A 305 -13.69 11.68 -9.70
N ILE A 306 -13.16 10.46 -9.50
CA ILE A 306 -12.60 9.66 -10.60
C ILE A 306 -13.66 8.78 -11.28
N GLY A 307 -14.83 8.57 -10.64
CA GLY A 307 -15.92 7.78 -11.22
C GLY A 307 -15.60 6.28 -11.36
N PHE A 308 -14.83 5.71 -10.44
CA PHE A 308 -14.52 4.28 -10.47
C PHE A 308 -15.77 3.43 -10.26
N CYS A 309 -16.11 2.53 -11.20
CA CYS A 309 -17.08 1.47 -10.93
C CYS A 309 -16.44 0.39 -10.05
N ILE A 310 -16.66 0.44 -8.74
CA ILE A 310 -16.17 -0.57 -7.81
C ILE A 310 -17.26 -1.61 -7.57
N THR A 311 -16.93 -2.87 -7.82
CA THR A 311 -17.85 -4.00 -7.56
C THR A 311 -18.19 -4.12 -6.06
N PRO A 312 -19.41 -4.57 -5.70
CA PRO A 312 -19.78 -4.83 -4.30
C PRO A 312 -18.77 -5.79 -3.63
N VAL A 313 -18.64 -5.67 -2.30
CA VAL A 313 -17.67 -6.48 -1.53
C VAL A 313 -18.13 -7.93 -1.61
N ARG A 314 -17.28 -8.82 -2.14
CA ARG A 314 -17.55 -10.26 -2.19
C ARG A 314 -16.97 -10.94 -0.96
N ILE A 315 -17.70 -11.92 -0.43
CA ILE A 315 -17.29 -12.75 0.71
C ILE A 315 -16.02 -13.56 0.35
N ASP A 316 -15.94 -14.08 -0.88
CA ASP A 316 -14.87 -14.94 -1.41
C ASP A 316 -13.47 -14.37 -1.22
N GLY A 317 -13.33 -13.05 -1.38
CA GLY A 317 -12.04 -12.38 -1.31
C GLY A 317 -11.36 -12.50 0.06
N TYR A 318 -12.12 -12.80 1.11
CA TYR A 318 -11.60 -12.89 2.47
C TYR A 318 -11.20 -14.31 2.90
N PHE A 319 -11.69 -15.36 2.23
CA PHE A 319 -11.47 -16.75 2.67
C PHE A 319 -9.99 -17.11 2.80
N ASN A 320 -9.21 -16.85 1.75
CA ASN A 320 -7.78 -17.16 1.74
C ASN A 320 -7.01 -16.50 2.89
N ARG A 321 -7.40 -15.28 3.25
CA ARG A 321 -6.76 -14.54 4.31
C ARG A 321 -7.09 -15.10 5.68
N PHE A 322 -8.37 -15.32 5.97
CA PHE A 322 -8.80 -15.96 7.21
C PHE A 322 -8.23 -17.38 7.35
N ALA A 323 -8.22 -18.14 6.26
CA ALA A 323 -7.63 -19.48 6.22
C ALA A 323 -6.13 -19.48 6.53
N LYS A 324 -5.39 -18.44 6.12
CA LYS A 324 -3.97 -18.28 6.46
C LYS A 324 -3.77 -17.95 7.94
N LEU A 325 -4.63 -17.13 8.54
CA LEU A 325 -4.54 -16.77 9.96
C LEU A 325 -4.78 -17.96 10.89
N VAL A 326 -5.73 -18.84 10.53
CA VAL A 326 -6.10 -20.02 11.32
C VAL A 326 -5.29 -21.27 10.93
N ILE A 327 -4.43 -21.17 9.91
CA ILE A 327 -3.61 -22.27 9.39
C ILE A 327 -4.49 -23.47 8.97
N LEU A 328 -5.47 -23.20 8.11
CA LEU A 328 -6.37 -24.24 7.60
C LEU A 328 -5.69 -25.16 6.58
N ASN A 329 -6.01 -26.45 6.68
CA ASN A 329 -5.65 -27.49 5.71
C ASN A 329 -6.36 -27.30 4.36
N ALA A 330 -5.81 -27.92 3.31
CA ALA A 330 -6.38 -27.83 1.96
C ALA A 330 -7.82 -28.39 1.87
N GLU A 331 -8.12 -29.45 2.62
CA GLU A 331 -9.46 -30.03 2.70
C GLU A 331 -10.47 -29.05 3.33
N SER A 332 -10.11 -28.44 4.45
CA SER A 332 -10.92 -27.42 5.13
C SER A 332 -11.15 -26.19 4.25
N ARG A 333 -10.18 -25.78 3.44
CA ARG A 333 -10.37 -24.69 2.46
C ARG A 333 -11.39 -25.04 1.38
N LYS A 334 -11.27 -26.24 0.78
CA LYS A 334 -12.28 -26.74 -0.18
C LYS A 334 -13.65 -26.84 0.48
N ARG A 335 -13.69 -27.17 1.77
CA ARG A 335 -14.93 -27.23 2.55
C ARG A 335 -15.58 -25.85 2.71
N VAL A 336 -14.80 -24.79 2.97
CA VAL A 336 -15.31 -23.40 2.99
C VAL A 336 -15.93 -23.03 1.64
N ASP A 337 -15.25 -23.31 0.53
CA ASP A 337 -15.79 -23.00 -0.81
C ASP A 337 -17.09 -23.76 -1.10
N LYS A 338 -17.17 -25.04 -0.70
CA LYS A 338 -18.41 -25.84 -0.80
C LYS A 338 -19.54 -25.22 0.04
N LEU A 339 -19.27 -24.86 1.29
CA LEU A 339 -20.24 -24.24 2.19
C LEU A 339 -20.75 -22.91 1.62
N TYR A 340 -19.84 -22.09 1.08
CA TYR A 340 -20.20 -20.83 0.43
C TYR A 340 -21.08 -21.04 -0.80
N ASN A 341 -20.72 -21.96 -1.70
CA ASN A 341 -21.51 -22.25 -2.90
C ASN A 341 -22.92 -22.77 -2.54
N LEU A 342 -23.03 -23.62 -1.52
CA LEU A 342 -24.31 -24.07 -0.99
C LEU A 342 -25.13 -22.90 -0.41
N ALA A 343 -24.50 -22.03 0.38
CA ALA A 343 -25.17 -20.86 0.94
C ALA A 343 -25.67 -19.91 -0.15
N LYS A 344 -24.87 -19.70 -1.20
CA LYS A 344 -25.20 -18.87 -2.36
C LYS A 344 -26.35 -19.42 -3.18
N SER A 345 -26.46 -20.75 -3.33
CA SER A 345 -27.60 -21.38 -4.02
C SER A 345 -28.93 -21.22 -3.27
N LYS A 346 -28.86 -21.13 -1.94
CA LYS A 346 -30.05 -21.03 -1.06
C LYS A 346 -30.49 -19.59 -0.80
N ARG A 347 -29.56 -18.63 -0.73
CA ARG A 347 -29.87 -17.22 -0.48
C ARG A 347 -30.22 -16.51 -1.79
N LYS A 348 -31.34 -15.78 -1.79
CA LYS A 348 -31.60 -14.75 -2.83
C LYS A 348 -30.65 -13.58 -2.54
N ASN A 349 -30.08 -12.98 -3.59
CA ASN A 349 -28.91 -12.08 -3.62
C ASN A 349 -28.85 -10.86 -2.65
N ASN A 350 -29.78 -10.68 -1.70
CA ASN A 350 -29.94 -9.46 -0.90
C ASN A 350 -29.55 -9.57 0.59
N ASP A 351 -29.06 -10.72 1.08
CA ASP A 351 -28.80 -10.94 2.52
C ASP A 351 -27.34 -10.79 2.97
N GLU A 352 -26.41 -10.42 2.09
CA GLU A 352 -25.00 -10.18 2.45
C GLU A 352 -24.82 -8.84 3.18
N LYS A 353 -25.33 -8.75 4.42
CA LYS A 353 -25.27 -7.51 5.23
C LYS A 353 -23.83 -7.15 5.59
N ASN A 354 -23.00 -8.14 5.94
CA ASN A 354 -21.63 -7.95 6.40
C ASN A 354 -20.68 -9.01 5.83
N ALA A 355 -20.16 -8.79 4.62
CA ALA A 355 -19.31 -9.77 3.92
C ALA A 355 -18.09 -10.26 4.72
N VAL A 356 -17.47 -9.39 5.53
CA VAL A 356 -16.31 -9.74 6.37
C VAL A 356 -16.69 -10.73 7.48
N VAL A 357 -17.81 -10.47 8.16
CA VAL A 357 -18.28 -11.29 9.28
C VAL A 357 -18.78 -12.64 8.77
N ASP A 358 -19.47 -12.64 7.63
CA ASP A 358 -19.95 -13.85 7.00
C ASP A 358 -18.79 -14.75 6.52
N ALA A 359 -17.75 -14.15 5.94
CA ALA A 359 -16.55 -14.87 5.56
C ALA A 359 -15.84 -15.48 6.79
N ALA A 360 -15.74 -14.71 7.88
CA ALA A 360 -15.16 -15.17 9.13
C ALA A 360 -15.95 -16.36 9.71
N ALA A 361 -17.28 -16.29 9.70
CA ALA A 361 -18.15 -17.34 10.20
C ALA A 361 -17.97 -18.66 9.46
N LEU A 362 -17.96 -18.63 8.12
CA LEU A 362 -17.75 -19.83 7.29
C LEU A 362 -16.39 -20.47 7.54
N VAL A 363 -15.34 -19.64 7.68
CA VAL A 363 -13.99 -20.12 7.97
C VAL A 363 -13.90 -20.71 9.38
N LEU A 364 -14.55 -20.10 10.38
CA LEU A 364 -14.59 -20.59 11.74
C LEU A 364 -15.30 -21.95 11.84
N ILE A 365 -16.39 -22.15 11.11
CA ILE A 365 -17.07 -23.46 11.03
C ILE A 365 -16.10 -24.53 10.50
N ALA A 366 -15.42 -24.26 9.38
CA ALA A 366 -14.47 -25.20 8.80
C ALA A 366 -13.23 -25.41 9.68
N ALA A 367 -12.79 -24.39 10.42
CA ALA A 367 -11.71 -24.49 11.38
C ALA A 367 -12.06 -25.42 12.54
N TYR A 368 -13.29 -25.31 13.05
CA TYR A 368 -13.78 -26.19 14.11
C TYR A 368 -13.95 -27.64 13.66
N GLU A 369 -14.44 -27.87 12.43
CA GLU A 369 -14.48 -29.22 11.82
C GLU A 369 -13.07 -29.85 11.75
N GLN A 370 -12.02 -29.04 11.54
CA GLN A 370 -10.64 -29.51 11.53
C GLN A 370 -10.10 -29.77 12.94
N ASN A 371 -10.19 -28.78 13.83
CA ASN A 371 -9.67 -28.84 15.19
C ASN A 371 -10.67 -28.19 16.17
N PRO A 372 -11.27 -28.96 17.10
CA PRO A 372 -12.26 -28.42 18.03
C PRO A 372 -11.67 -27.46 19.09
N SER A 373 -10.35 -27.39 19.21
CA SER A 373 -9.65 -26.49 20.12
C SER A 373 -9.65 -25.01 19.68
N ILE A 374 -10.05 -24.71 18.45
CA ILE A 374 -10.08 -23.34 17.94
C ILE A 374 -11.36 -22.66 18.44
N THR A 375 -11.20 -21.82 19.46
CA THR A 375 -12.31 -21.04 20.02
C THR A 375 -12.54 -19.73 19.26
N PRO A 376 -13.74 -19.14 19.32
CA PRO A 376 -14.04 -17.84 18.72
C PRO A 376 -13.15 -16.73 19.25
N ASP A 377 -12.77 -16.80 20.52
CA ASP A 377 -11.93 -15.79 21.17
C ASP A 377 -10.51 -15.82 20.63
N ILE A 378 -9.96 -17.02 20.40
CA ILE A 378 -8.67 -17.18 19.71
C ILE A 378 -8.77 -16.59 18.30
N PHE A 379 -9.83 -16.89 17.56
CA PHE A 379 -10.03 -16.35 16.22
C PHE A 379 -10.13 -14.82 16.20
N LEU A 380 -10.88 -14.24 17.14
CA LEU A 380 -11.04 -12.79 17.30
C LEU A 380 -9.73 -12.09 17.65
N SER A 381 -8.93 -12.70 18.54
CA SER A 381 -7.63 -12.17 18.93
C SER A 381 -6.66 -12.01 17.75
N LEU A 382 -6.81 -12.88 16.74
CA LEU A 382 -5.98 -12.87 15.53
C LEU A 382 -6.45 -11.88 14.45
N LYS A 383 -7.73 -11.48 14.47
CA LYS A 383 -8.37 -10.74 13.38
C LYS A 383 -8.57 -9.24 13.64
N GLY A 384 -8.48 -8.80 14.90
CA GLY A 384 -8.66 -7.40 15.29
C GLY A 384 -10.11 -6.95 15.41
N ASP A 385 -10.31 -5.67 15.74
CA ASP A 385 -11.54 -5.09 16.32
C ASP A 385 -12.76 -5.00 15.39
N ASP A 386 -12.63 -5.38 14.12
CA ASP A 386 -13.71 -5.26 13.13
C ASP A 386 -14.89 -6.21 13.38
N ILE A 387 -14.62 -7.30 14.09
CA ILE A 387 -15.53 -8.41 14.23
C ILE A 387 -15.88 -8.53 15.72
N THR A 388 -17.16 -8.43 16.04
CA THR A 388 -17.63 -8.67 17.42
C THR A 388 -18.13 -10.10 17.57
N LEU A 389 -17.92 -10.67 18.77
CA LEU A 389 -18.40 -12.02 19.11
C LEU A 389 -19.91 -12.18 18.85
N ILE A 390 -20.70 -11.14 19.15
CA ILE A 390 -22.14 -11.11 18.93
C ILE A 390 -22.48 -11.24 17.44
N ASN A 391 -21.78 -10.51 16.58
CA ASN A 391 -22.03 -10.53 15.14
C ASN A 391 -21.55 -11.86 14.51
N LEU A 392 -20.46 -12.43 15.01
CA LEU A 392 -20.03 -13.79 14.62
C LEU A 392 -21.05 -14.84 15.03
N LYS A 393 -21.51 -14.82 16.28
CA LYS A 393 -22.50 -15.79 16.76
C LYS A 393 -23.80 -15.73 15.95
N LYS A 394 -24.26 -14.51 15.62
CA LYS A 394 -25.42 -14.31 14.75
C LYS A 394 -25.19 -14.90 13.35
N SER A 395 -24.09 -14.57 12.68
CA SER A 395 -23.81 -15.08 11.33
C SER A 395 -23.62 -16.60 11.30
N VAL A 396 -22.89 -17.19 12.25
CA VAL A 396 -22.74 -18.65 12.37
C VAL A 396 -24.11 -19.31 12.59
N SER A 397 -24.94 -18.77 13.48
CA SER A 397 -26.29 -19.32 13.72
C SER A 397 -27.18 -19.28 12.47
N LEU A 398 -27.03 -18.27 11.62
CA LEU A 398 -27.73 -18.18 10.35
C LEU A 398 -27.23 -19.24 9.37
N PHE A 399 -25.91 -19.39 9.21
CA PHE A 399 -25.35 -20.41 8.33
C PHE A 399 -25.69 -21.84 8.76
N VAL A 400 -25.68 -22.14 10.06
CA VAL A 400 -26.07 -23.46 10.58
C VAL A 400 -27.53 -23.78 10.25
N LYS A 401 -28.43 -22.80 10.40
CA LYS A 401 -29.85 -22.94 10.04
C LYS A 401 -30.04 -23.12 8.53
N ASP A 402 -29.41 -22.26 7.73
CA ASP A 402 -29.55 -22.27 6.26
C ASP A 402 -29.01 -23.57 5.64
N LEU A 403 -27.88 -24.04 6.15
CA LEU A 403 -27.17 -25.20 5.62
C LEU A 403 -27.63 -26.53 6.25
N LYS A 404 -28.47 -26.49 7.30
CA LYS A 404 -28.88 -27.67 8.09
C LYS A 404 -27.67 -28.47 8.60
N LEU A 405 -26.66 -27.77 9.11
CA LEU A 405 -25.48 -28.39 9.73
C LEU A 405 -25.80 -28.87 11.15
N ASN A 406 -24.97 -29.77 11.70
CA ASN A 406 -25.13 -30.23 13.09
C ASN A 406 -25.10 -29.06 14.07
N TYR A 407 -26.11 -28.99 14.94
CA TYR A 407 -26.24 -27.92 15.94
C TYR A 407 -25.11 -27.93 16.98
N ASP A 408 -24.34 -29.00 17.08
CA ASP A 408 -23.16 -29.11 17.96
C ASP A 408 -22.10 -28.04 17.66
N ILE A 409 -22.04 -27.54 16.43
CA ILE A 409 -21.19 -26.41 16.02
C ILE A 409 -21.54 -25.13 16.80
N LEU A 410 -22.75 -25.00 17.36
CA LEU A 410 -23.08 -23.85 18.21
C LEU A 410 -22.52 -23.96 19.64
N ASN A 411 -22.08 -25.14 20.08
CA ASN A 411 -21.38 -25.29 21.35
C ASN A 411 -20.02 -24.58 21.35
N ILE A 412 -19.49 -24.17 20.20
CA ILE A 412 -18.27 -23.35 20.08
C ILE A 412 -18.38 -22.02 20.87
N PHE A 413 -19.60 -21.51 21.05
CA PHE A 413 -19.86 -20.23 21.74
C PHE A 413 -20.33 -20.39 23.19
N LYS A 414 -20.27 -21.61 23.73
CA LYS A 414 -20.47 -21.88 25.16
C LYS A 414 -19.11 -21.97 25.81
#